data_AF-A0A8H3NDD3-F1
#
_entry.id   AF-A0A8H3NDD3-F1
#
_cell.length_a   1.000
_cell.length_b   1.000
_cell.length_c   1.000
_cell.angle_alpha   90.00
_cell.angle_beta   90.00
_cell.angle_gamma   90.00
#
_symmetry.space_group_name_H-M   'P 1'
#
loop_
_entity.id
_entity.type
_entity.pdbx_description
1 polymer ?
#
loop_
_entity_poly.entity_id
_entity_poly.type
_entity_poly.pdbx_seq_one_letter_code
_entity_poly.pdbx_strand_id
1 'polypeptide(L)'
;MMFKFSQKALVALFLAVGLAEAVPSKSRIVSRASTFDNGIVRGVNIGGWLVLEPWITPSIFENAGDAAVDEWTLTATLGQDQAKAVLSQHWSTFITQDDFHQIARAGMNHVRIPIGYWAVSSLPGEPYVDGQLEYLDNAISWARDAGLKVVIDLHGAPGSQNGFDNSGRKGPIAWQQGNTVAQTVDAFRALAERYLSESDVVAAIEALNEPNIPGGVSEAGLRDYYNQIVDVVRQINPDTSVFLSDGFLSTEAWNGFKTGDDVVMDTHHYVMFDNHLISLDINGHVKSTCDFGKQIKGSDKPVVVGEWTGAVTDCTKHLNGKDVPTRYQGEYANNPKYGDCGDRSQGSVADLSDQERTNTRRFIEAQLDAYEGKNGWLFWTWKTEGAPGWDMQDLLANGVFPSPLTDRKFPNQCA
;
A
#
# COMPACT_ATOMS: atom_id res chain seq x y z
N MET A 1 -21.68 -6.07 81.74
CA MET A 1 -20.35 -6.69 81.92
C MET A 1 -19.34 -5.69 81.37
N MET A 2 -18.54 -5.11 82.26
CA MET A 2 -17.56 -4.05 81.97
C MET A 2 -16.26 -4.61 81.37
N PHE A 3 -15.48 -3.68 80.80
CA PHE A 3 -14.05 -3.71 80.39
C PHE A 3 -13.80 -4.17 78.93
N LYS A 4 -13.03 -3.47 78.09
CA LYS A 4 -12.03 -2.41 78.34
C LYS A 4 -11.82 -1.54 77.08
N PHE A 5 -11.52 -0.28 77.34
CA PHE A 5 -11.01 0.76 76.44
C PHE A 5 -9.72 0.35 75.71
N SER A 6 -9.44 0.95 74.54
CA SER A 6 -8.41 2.01 74.41
C SER A 6 -8.01 2.34 72.96
N GLN A 7 -7.97 3.65 72.65
CA GLN A 7 -7.00 4.34 71.78
C GLN A 7 -7.08 4.11 70.24
N LYS A 8 -7.12 5.10 69.34
CA LYS A 8 -6.64 6.49 69.35
C LYS A 8 -7.40 7.38 68.34
N ALA A 9 -7.62 8.61 68.78
CA ALA A 9 -7.59 9.90 68.08
C ALA A 9 -7.93 10.00 66.58
N LEU A 10 -8.99 10.79 66.35
CA LEU A 10 -9.23 11.77 65.27
C LEU A 10 -8.04 12.11 64.37
N VAL A 11 -8.27 12.07 63.06
CA VAL A 11 -7.94 13.19 62.15
C VAL A 11 -9.08 13.31 61.12
N ALA A 12 -9.76 14.46 61.14
CA ALA A 12 -10.68 14.87 60.09
C ALA A 12 -9.86 15.12 58.81
N LEU A 13 -10.20 14.44 57.72
CA LEU A 13 -9.61 14.72 56.41
C LEU A 13 -10.65 15.41 55.52
N PHE A 14 -10.32 16.64 55.17
CA PHE A 14 -11.03 17.49 54.22
C PHE A 14 -11.27 16.76 52.90
N LEU A 15 -12.53 16.72 52.47
CA LEU A 15 -12.91 16.42 51.08
C LEU A 15 -12.50 17.60 50.21
N ALA A 16 -11.27 17.57 49.70
CA ALA A 16 -10.89 18.36 48.55
C ALA A 16 -11.45 17.67 47.31
N VAL A 17 -12.55 18.20 46.78
CA VAL A 17 -13.05 17.87 45.45
C VAL A 17 -12.02 18.38 44.45
N GLY A 18 -11.12 17.48 44.02
CA GLY A 18 -10.26 17.72 42.86
C GLY A 18 -11.13 17.69 41.61
N LEU A 19 -11.49 18.86 41.10
CA LEU A 19 -11.90 19.01 39.71
C LEU A 19 -10.72 18.55 38.85
N ALA A 20 -10.80 17.33 38.34
CA ALA A 20 -9.95 16.91 37.24
C ALA A 20 -10.39 17.72 36.02
N GLU A 21 -9.75 18.86 35.78
CA GLU A 21 -9.73 19.46 34.45
C GLU A 21 -9.11 18.42 33.52
N ALA A 22 -9.96 17.80 32.69
CA ALA A 22 -9.49 17.03 31.56
C ALA A 22 -8.66 17.97 30.69
N VAL A 23 -7.35 17.87 30.79
CA VAL A 23 -6.43 18.50 29.85
C VAL A 23 -6.85 17.95 28.48
N PRO A 24 -7.29 18.79 27.53
CA PRO A 24 -7.46 18.34 26.18
C PRO A 24 -6.08 17.86 25.74
N SER A 25 -5.93 16.57 25.46
CA SER A 25 -4.81 16.05 24.71
C SER A 25 -4.85 16.72 23.35
N LYS A 26 -4.32 17.94 23.26
CA LYS A 26 -3.84 18.51 22.03
C LYS A 26 -2.70 17.60 21.62
N SER A 27 -3.04 16.58 20.83
CA SER A 27 -2.11 15.95 19.91
C SER A 27 -1.39 17.12 19.22
N ARG A 28 -0.18 17.44 19.68
CA ARG A 28 0.69 18.34 18.94
C ARG A 28 1.05 17.53 17.71
N ILE A 29 0.34 17.76 16.62
CA ILE A 29 0.74 17.33 15.29
C ILE A 29 2.09 18.01 15.05
N VAL A 30 3.16 17.29 15.35
CA VAL A 30 4.52 17.73 15.05
C VAL A 30 4.63 17.64 13.53
N SER A 31 5.13 18.71 12.91
CA SER A 31 5.52 18.71 11.50
C SER A 31 6.41 17.47 11.25
N ARG A 32 5.89 16.53 10.46
CA ARG A 32 6.62 15.33 10.07
C ARG A 32 7.59 15.71 8.96
N ALA A 33 8.82 15.18 9.02
CA ALA A 33 9.90 15.54 8.11
C ALA A 33 9.42 15.54 6.65
N SER A 34 9.86 16.56 5.91
CA SER A 34 9.56 16.74 4.49
C SER A 34 10.33 15.77 3.59
N THR A 35 11.26 15.01 4.15
CA THR A 35 12.24 14.23 3.39
C THR A 35 12.24 12.77 3.80
N PHE A 36 12.43 11.90 2.81
CA PHE A 36 12.78 10.48 2.97
C PHE A 36 14.22 10.29 3.48
N ASP A 37 15.01 11.37 3.52
CA ASP A 37 16.33 11.42 4.14
C ASP A 37 16.19 11.43 5.68
N ASN A 38 16.78 10.43 6.32
CA ASN A 38 16.83 10.17 7.77
C ASN A 38 15.48 9.93 8.49
N GLY A 39 14.34 9.91 7.78
CA GLY A 39 13.03 9.54 8.31
C GLY A 39 12.60 8.13 7.88
N ILE A 40 12.14 7.31 8.82
CA ILE A 40 11.54 6.00 8.49
C ILE A 40 10.10 6.20 8.01
N VAL A 41 9.81 5.79 6.78
CA VAL A 41 8.46 5.71 6.24
C VAL A 41 7.72 4.56 6.94
N ARG A 42 6.57 4.87 7.52
CA ARG A 42 5.64 3.90 8.11
C ARG A 42 4.26 4.27 7.60
N GLY A 43 3.80 3.62 6.57
CA GLY A 43 2.53 3.98 5.96
C GLY A 43 1.78 2.81 5.37
N VAL A 44 0.77 3.16 4.59
CA VAL A 44 -0.16 2.19 4.02
C VAL A 44 -0.61 2.67 2.64
N ASN A 45 -0.92 1.71 1.77
CA ASN A 45 -1.51 1.97 0.48
C ASN A 45 -3.02 2.18 0.61
N ILE A 46 -3.56 3.06 -0.23
CA ILE A 46 -4.99 3.28 -0.41
C ILE A 46 -5.43 2.53 -1.69
N GLY A 47 -5.12 1.23 -1.72
CA GLY A 47 -5.39 0.33 -2.86
C GLY A 47 -6.88 0.03 -3.03
N GLY A 48 -7.29 -0.34 -4.25
CA GLY A 48 -8.69 -0.62 -4.59
C GLY A 48 -9.62 0.60 -4.58
N TRP A 49 -9.10 1.82 -4.42
CA TRP A 49 -9.92 3.04 -4.38
C TRP A 49 -10.07 3.71 -5.74
N LEU A 50 -9.01 4.36 -6.24
CA LEU A 50 -9.03 5.09 -7.53
C LEU A 50 -8.59 4.22 -8.71
N VAL A 51 -8.11 3.01 -8.42
CA VAL A 51 -7.96 1.88 -9.34
C VAL A 51 -8.56 0.67 -8.66
N LEU A 52 -9.51 0.01 -9.31
CA LEU A 52 -10.20 -1.15 -8.75
C LEU A 52 -9.41 -2.44 -8.93
N GLU A 53 -9.46 -3.28 -7.90
CA GLU A 53 -8.89 -4.62 -7.93
C GLU A 53 -9.93 -5.65 -7.47
N PRO A 54 -10.16 -6.73 -8.24
CA PRO A 54 -11.20 -7.72 -7.94
C PRO A 54 -11.08 -8.39 -6.58
N TRP A 55 -9.88 -8.46 -6.02
CA TRP A 55 -9.64 -9.12 -4.74
C TRP A 55 -9.80 -8.18 -3.54
N ILE A 56 -9.67 -6.85 -3.73
CA ILE A 56 -9.88 -5.85 -2.68
C ILE A 56 -11.38 -5.58 -2.52
N THR A 57 -12.09 -5.36 -3.64
CA THR A 57 -13.53 -5.05 -3.67
C THR A 57 -14.30 -6.04 -4.56
N PRO A 58 -14.30 -7.34 -4.24
CA PRO A 58 -14.96 -8.38 -5.03
C PRO A 58 -16.43 -8.09 -5.31
N SER A 59 -17.14 -7.41 -4.40
CA SER A 59 -18.57 -7.12 -4.56
C SER A 59 -18.88 -6.31 -5.83
N ILE A 60 -18.01 -5.38 -6.23
CA ILE A 60 -18.18 -4.55 -7.43
C ILE A 60 -18.13 -5.42 -8.69
N PHE A 61 -17.17 -6.33 -8.76
CA PHE A 61 -16.94 -7.18 -9.92
C PHE A 61 -17.99 -8.29 -10.04
N GLU A 62 -18.38 -8.89 -8.91
CA GLU A 62 -19.45 -9.89 -8.87
C GLU A 62 -20.80 -9.32 -9.32
N ASN A 63 -21.12 -8.09 -8.90
CA ASN A 63 -22.36 -7.42 -9.30
C ASN A 63 -22.37 -7.00 -10.78
N ALA A 64 -21.21 -6.76 -11.38
CA ALA A 64 -21.10 -6.42 -12.80
C ALA A 64 -21.15 -7.65 -13.73
N GLY A 65 -20.82 -8.83 -13.20
CA GLY A 65 -20.89 -10.11 -13.92
C GLY A 65 -19.55 -10.60 -14.45
N ASP A 66 -19.58 -11.79 -15.06
CA ASP A 66 -18.37 -12.60 -15.29
C ASP A 66 -17.30 -11.93 -16.15
N ALA A 67 -17.69 -11.06 -17.07
CA ALA A 67 -16.79 -10.38 -17.99
C ALA A 67 -15.90 -9.31 -17.32
N ALA A 68 -16.30 -8.81 -16.14
CA ALA A 68 -15.55 -7.79 -15.41
C ALA A 68 -14.40 -8.44 -14.62
N VAL A 69 -13.21 -8.48 -15.22
CA VAL A 69 -11.99 -9.07 -14.62
C VAL A 69 -10.95 -8.02 -14.21
N ASP A 70 -11.16 -6.77 -14.61
CA ASP A 70 -10.36 -5.57 -14.35
C ASP A 70 -11.24 -4.32 -14.55
N GLU A 71 -10.74 -3.13 -14.22
CA GLU A 71 -11.54 -1.89 -14.35
C GLU A 71 -11.91 -1.58 -15.80
N TRP A 72 -11.06 -1.93 -16.77
CA TRP A 72 -11.36 -1.78 -18.21
C TRP A 72 -12.61 -2.57 -18.61
N THR A 73 -12.64 -3.85 -18.28
CA THR A 73 -13.75 -4.74 -18.65
C THR A 73 -14.98 -4.50 -17.79
N LEU A 74 -14.82 -4.06 -16.54
CA LEU A 74 -15.91 -3.60 -15.68
C LEU A 74 -16.65 -2.42 -16.34
N THR A 75 -15.91 -1.37 -16.68
CA THR A 75 -16.48 -0.15 -17.27
C THR A 75 -17.07 -0.41 -18.66
N ALA A 76 -16.44 -1.30 -19.44
CA ALA A 76 -16.99 -1.75 -20.72
C ALA A 76 -18.30 -2.54 -20.57
N THR A 77 -18.41 -3.37 -19.54
CA THR A 77 -19.58 -4.22 -19.27
C THR A 77 -20.77 -3.39 -18.78
N LEU A 78 -20.53 -2.47 -17.86
CA LEU A 78 -21.58 -1.61 -17.28
C LEU A 78 -22.02 -0.50 -18.25
N GLY A 79 -21.11 -0.04 -19.11
CA GLY A 79 -21.30 1.17 -19.89
C GLY A 79 -21.11 2.44 -19.03
N GLN A 80 -20.92 3.57 -19.71
CA GLN A 80 -20.45 4.82 -19.11
C GLN A 80 -21.30 5.30 -17.92
N ASP A 81 -22.63 5.40 -18.08
CA ASP A 81 -23.50 5.97 -17.04
C ASP A 81 -23.55 5.10 -15.78
N GLN A 82 -23.70 3.78 -15.93
CA GLN A 82 -23.74 2.87 -14.79
C GLN A 82 -22.36 2.74 -14.13
N ALA A 83 -21.28 2.66 -14.93
CA ALA A 83 -19.92 2.65 -14.42
C ALA A 83 -19.63 3.91 -13.58
N LYS A 84 -19.97 5.10 -14.10
CA LYS A 84 -19.80 6.36 -13.37
C LYS A 84 -20.61 6.38 -12.07
N ALA A 85 -21.85 5.89 -12.07
CA ALA A 85 -22.67 5.83 -10.86
C ALA A 85 -22.08 4.88 -9.79
N VAL A 86 -21.69 3.67 -10.18
CA VAL A 86 -21.05 2.68 -9.29
C VAL A 86 -19.74 3.23 -8.73
N LEU A 87 -18.88 3.77 -9.60
CA LEU A 87 -17.56 4.27 -9.21
C LEU A 87 -17.64 5.55 -8.38
N SER A 88 -18.56 6.48 -8.68
CA SER A 88 -18.75 7.67 -7.84
C SER A 88 -19.22 7.30 -6.43
N GLN A 89 -20.13 6.32 -6.31
CA GLN A 89 -20.54 5.80 -5.02
C GLN A 89 -19.34 5.20 -4.28
N HIS A 90 -18.59 4.31 -4.95
CA HIS A 90 -17.37 3.69 -4.39
C HIS A 90 -16.36 4.74 -3.92
N TRP A 91 -15.98 5.69 -4.77
CA TRP A 91 -15.00 6.72 -4.44
C TRP A 91 -15.42 7.56 -3.24
N SER A 92 -16.72 7.85 -3.09
CA SER A 92 -17.26 8.66 -1.99
C SER A 92 -17.38 7.94 -0.64
N THR A 93 -17.42 6.60 -0.62
CA THR A 93 -17.66 5.84 0.61
C THR A 93 -16.56 4.87 0.99
N PHE A 94 -15.76 4.41 0.02
CA PHE A 94 -14.71 3.45 0.31
C PHE A 94 -13.62 4.09 1.15
N ILE A 95 -13.09 5.26 0.80
CA ILE A 95 -12.11 5.97 1.64
C ILE A 95 -12.64 7.34 2.02
N THR A 96 -12.50 7.70 3.29
CA THR A 96 -13.04 8.92 3.88
C THR A 96 -11.99 9.63 4.74
N GLN A 97 -12.29 10.85 5.19
CA GLN A 97 -11.43 11.59 6.11
C GLN A 97 -11.15 10.82 7.42
N ASP A 98 -12.11 10.04 7.92
CA ASP A 98 -11.89 9.27 9.16
C ASP A 98 -10.83 8.18 8.97
N ASP A 99 -10.73 7.57 7.78
CA ASP A 99 -9.66 6.62 7.46
C ASP A 99 -8.27 7.26 7.65
N PHE A 100 -8.06 8.49 7.16
CA PHE A 100 -6.81 9.23 7.35
C PHE A 100 -6.53 9.52 8.83
N HIS A 101 -7.55 9.87 9.60
CA HIS A 101 -7.39 10.03 11.05
C HIS A 101 -7.08 8.71 11.76
N GLN A 102 -7.64 7.58 11.31
CA GLN A 102 -7.33 6.25 11.85
C GLN A 102 -5.89 5.83 11.52
N ILE A 103 -5.44 6.04 10.28
CA ILE A 103 -4.06 5.80 9.85
C ILE A 103 -3.07 6.59 10.72
N ALA A 104 -3.34 7.89 10.93
CA ALA A 104 -2.49 8.71 11.80
C ALA A 104 -2.51 8.24 13.27
N ARG A 105 -3.69 7.84 13.80
CA ARG A 105 -3.84 7.28 15.16
C ARG A 105 -3.10 5.95 15.34
N ALA A 106 -2.99 5.13 14.30
CA ALA A 106 -2.20 3.91 14.30
C ALA A 106 -0.69 4.17 14.35
N GLY A 107 -0.25 5.43 14.24
CA GLY A 107 1.15 5.84 14.33
C GLY A 107 1.86 5.94 12.98
N MET A 108 1.13 5.82 11.87
CA MET A 108 1.66 5.95 10.52
C MET A 108 1.90 7.42 10.14
N ASN A 109 2.82 7.64 9.21
CA ASN A 109 3.25 8.95 8.73
C ASN A 109 3.03 9.20 7.23
N HIS A 110 2.79 8.16 6.43
CA HIS A 110 2.57 8.26 4.98
C HIS A 110 1.34 7.46 4.53
N VAL A 111 0.78 7.88 3.41
CA VAL A 111 -0.10 7.06 2.57
C VAL A 111 0.41 7.06 1.14
N ARG A 112 0.27 5.94 0.44
CA ARG A 112 0.49 5.83 -1.02
C ARG A 112 -0.86 5.66 -1.71
N ILE A 113 -1.14 6.48 -2.71
CA ILE A 113 -2.45 6.55 -3.37
C ILE A 113 -2.29 6.18 -4.85
N PRO A 114 -2.61 4.94 -5.22
CA PRO A 114 -2.72 4.50 -6.61
C PRO A 114 -3.74 5.32 -7.40
N ILE A 115 -3.39 5.78 -8.59
CA ILE A 115 -4.29 6.42 -9.55
C ILE A 115 -3.95 5.99 -10.98
N GLY A 116 -4.96 5.63 -11.77
CA GLY A 116 -4.78 5.25 -13.17
C GLY A 116 -4.64 6.47 -14.10
N TYR A 117 -3.89 6.33 -15.20
CA TYR A 117 -3.74 7.42 -16.18
C TYR A 117 -5.07 7.96 -16.71
N TRP A 118 -6.11 7.12 -16.77
CA TRP A 118 -7.44 7.49 -17.29
C TRP A 118 -8.13 8.57 -16.46
N ALA A 119 -7.76 8.72 -15.19
CA ALA A 119 -8.24 9.81 -14.33
C ALA A 119 -7.69 11.18 -14.74
N VAL A 120 -6.51 11.22 -15.38
CA VAL A 120 -5.73 12.45 -15.62
C VAL A 120 -5.65 12.79 -17.10
N SER A 121 -5.49 11.77 -17.95
CA SER A 121 -5.33 11.88 -19.39
C SER A 121 -6.15 10.78 -20.08
N SER A 122 -7.48 10.92 -20.06
CA SER A 122 -8.41 10.01 -20.74
C SER A 122 -8.09 9.91 -22.23
N LEU A 123 -8.02 8.69 -22.77
CA LEU A 123 -7.74 8.47 -24.20
C LEU A 123 -9.02 8.10 -24.97
N PRO A 124 -9.18 8.56 -26.22
CA PRO A 124 -10.35 8.22 -27.03
C PRO A 124 -10.50 6.72 -27.26
N GLY A 125 -11.73 6.21 -27.12
CA GLY A 125 -12.07 4.80 -27.40
C GLY A 125 -11.84 3.84 -26.24
N GLU A 126 -11.45 4.34 -25.07
CA GLU A 126 -11.33 3.55 -23.85
C GLU A 126 -12.63 3.57 -23.04
N PRO A 127 -12.95 2.48 -22.32
CA PRO A 127 -14.22 2.36 -21.61
C PRO A 127 -14.22 3.02 -20.24
N TYR A 128 -13.07 3.48 -19.73
CA TYR A 128 -12.95 4.08 -18.41
C TYR A 128 -13.88 5.28 -18.22
N VAL A 129 -14.13 5.63 -16.96
CA VAL A 129 -14.82 6.85 -16.54
C VAL A 129 -13.88 7.69 -15.68
N ASP A 130 -14.06 9.01 -15.76
CA ASP A 130 -13.27 9.99 -15.00
C ASP A 130 -13.89 10.30 -13.62
N GLY A 131 -13.34 11.27 -12.88
CA GLY A 131 -13.88 11.81 -11.62
C GLY A 131 -13.00 11.58 -10.39
N GLN A 132 -11.99 10.72 -10.48
CA GLN A 132 -11.06 10.35 -9.41
C GLN A 132 -10.29 11.56 -8.85
N LEU A 133 -9.96 12.54 -9.68
CA LEU A 133 -9.12 13.68 -9.29
C LEU A 133 -9.75 14.52 -8.17
N GLU A 134 -11.07 14.68 -8.13
CA GLU A 134 -11.74 15.40 -7.02
C GLU A 134 -11.58 14.66 -5.68
N TYR A 135 -11.57 13.33 -5.72
CA TYR A 135 -11.34 12.51 -4.53
C TYR A 135 -9.87 12.51 -4.11
N LEU A 136 -8.94 12.56 -5.06
CA LEU A 136 -7.51 12.73 -4.77
C LEU A 136 -7.21 14.10 -4.13
N ASP A 137 -7.84 15.18 -4.60
CA ASP A 137 -7.73 16.50 -3.96
C ASP A 137 -8.23 16.49 -2.50
N ASN A 138 -9.36 15.81 -2.26
CA ASN A 138 -9.91 15.63 -0.92
C ASN A 138 -8.93 14.82 -0.04
N ALA A 139 -8.35 13.74 -0.56
CA ALA A 139 -7.37 12.93 0.14
C ALA A 139 -6.12 13.73 0.56
N ILE A 140 -5.62 14.61 -0.30
CA ILE A 140 -4.50 15.50 0.03
C ILE A 140 -4.88 16.44 1.18
N SER A 141 -6.10 16.99 1.16
CA SER A 141 -6.61 17.81 2.26
C SER A 141 -6.75 17.01 3.56
N TRP A 142 -7.29 15.78 3.51
CA TRP A 142 -7.41 14.90 4.67
C TRP A 142 -6.05 14.48 5.23
N ALA A 143 -5.08 14.22 4.36
CA ALA A 143 -3.70 13.93 4.74
C ALA A 143 -3.07 15.11 5.49
N ARG A 144 -3.25 16.34 4.97
CA ARG A 144 -2.81 17.57 5.65
C ARG A 144 -3.37 17.66 7.07
N ASP A 145 -4.68 17.50 7.21
CA ASP A 145 -5.39 17.59 8.48
C ASP A 145 -4.95 16.51 9.48
N ALA A 146 -4.65 15.30 8.98
CA ALA A 146 -4.15 14.20 9.79
C ALA A 146 -2.63 14.25 10.05
N GLY A 147 -1.91 15.20 9.43
CA GLY A 147 -0.45 15.30 9.47
C GLY A 147 0.26 14.15 8.73
N LEU A 148 -0.39 13.53 7.76
CA LEU A 148 0.18 12.48 6.89
C LEU A 148 0.81 13.10 5.65
N LYS A 149 1.84 12.43 5.12
CA LYS A 149 2.42 12.71 3.81
C LYS A 149 1.83 11.78 2.76
N VAL A 150 1.82 12.21 1.51
CA VAL A 150 1.24 11.47 0.38
C VAL A 150 2.31 11.12 -0.63
N VAL A 151 2.33 9.86 -1.06
CA VAL A 151 2.94 9.41 -2.32
C VAL A 151 1.81 9.22 -3.32
N ILE A 152 1.81 10.00 -4.40
CA ILE A 152 0.85 9.81 -5.49
C ILE A 152 1.46 8.83 -6.46
N ASP A 153 0.79 7.74 -6.76
CA ASP A 153 1.34 6.68 -7.60
C ASP A 153 0.56 6.52 -8.90
N LEU A 154 1.24 6.75 -10.04
CA LEU A 154 0.67 6.44 -11.35
C LEU A 154 0.64 4.92 -11.53
N HIS A 155 -0.49 4.32 -11.16
CA HIS A 155 -0.58 2.88 -10.95
C HIS A 155 -0.86 2.08 -12.23
N GLY A 156 -1.36 2.75 -13.27
CA GLY A 156 -1.64 2.15 -14.56
C GLY A 156 -1.23 3.07 -15.70
N ALA A 157 -0.63 2.49 -16.75
CA ALA A 157 -0.27 3.17 -17.98
C ALA A 157 -1.10 2.68 -19.19
N PRO A 158 -1.26 3.50 -20.24
CA PRO A 158 -1.88 3.07 -21.49
C PRO A 158 -1.21 1.81 -22.04
N GLY A 159 -2.04 0.81 -22.37
CA GLY A 159 -1.58 -0.49 -22.87
C GLY A 159 -1.08 -1.47 -21.80
N SER A 160 -1.13 -1.11 -20.51
CA SER A 160 -0.61 -1.88 -19.36
C SER A 160 0.90 -2.12 -19.40
N GLN A 161 1.55 -1.77 -18.29
CA GLN A 161 2.98 -1.94 -18.06
C GLN A 161 3.35 -3.31 -17.48
N ASN A 162 2.37 -4.10 -17.04
CA ASN A 162 2.62 -5.38 -16.36
C ASN A 162 1.68 -6.53 -16.77
N GLY A 163 0.55 -6.22 -17.41
CA GLY A 163 -0.46 -7.20 -17.81
C GLY A 163 -1.36 -7.66 -16.67
N PHE A 164 -1.25 -7.03 -15.49
CA PHE A 164 -2.04 -7.34 -14.31
C PHE A 164 -3.36 -6.58 -14.32
N ASP A 165 -4.33 -7.05 -13.53
CA ASP A 165 -5.61 -6.36 -13.35
C ASP A 165 -5.43 -5.02 -12.61
N ASN A 166 -4.48 -4.95 -11.66
CA ASN A 166 -4.14 -3.73 -10.92
C ASN A 166 -3.68 -2.56 -11.81
N SER A 167 -3.20 -2.79 -13.05
CA SER A 167 -2.89 -1.70 -13.98
C SER A 167 -4.13 -1.13 -14.67
N GLY A 168 -5.33 -1.62 -14.32
CA GLY A 168 -6.62 -1.31 -14.94
C GLY A 168 -7.00 -2.21 -16.12
N ARG A 169 -6.03 -2.95 -16.71
CA ARG A 169 -6.25 -3.77 -17.90
C ARG A 169 -5.33 -5.00 -17.92
N LYS A 170 -5.89 -6.13 -17.51
CA LYS A 170 -5.25 -7.44 -17.54
C LYS A 170 -5.03 -7.91 -18.98
N GLY A 171 -3.92 -8.59 -19.23
CA GLY A 171 -3.62 -9.22 -20.52
C GLY A 171 -2.21 -8.90 -21.03
N PRO A 172 -2.01 -8.75 -22.35
CA PRO A 172 -0.67 -8.51 -22.89
C PRO A 172 -0.14 -7.13 -22.48
N ILE A 173 1.17 -7.07 -22.20
CA ILE A 173 1.90 -5.81 -21.99
C ILE A 173 2.05 -5.11 -23.35
N ALA A 174 1.40 -3.97 -23.50
CA ALA A 174 1.49 -3.12 -24.69
C ALA A 174 2.07 -1.73 -24.39
N TRP A 175 2.40 -1.43 -23.13
CA TRP A 175 3.23 -0.27 -22.80
C TRP A 175 4.60 -0.37 -23.47
N GLN A 176 5.19 0.77 -23.87
CA GLN A 176 6.34 0.88 -24.80
C GLN A 176 6.04 0.58 -26.27
N GLN A 177 4.77 0.46 -26.65
CA GLN A 177 4.35 0.42 -28.05
C GLN A 177 3.64 1.71 -28.47
N GLY A 178 3.81 2.12 -29.74
CA GLY A 178 3.17 3.32 -30.28
C GLY A 178 3.45 4.57 -29.43
N ASN A 179 2.38 5.26 -29.00
CA ASN A 179 2.47 6.50 -28.20
C ASN A 179 2.30 6.28 -26.69
N THR A 180 2.21 5.02 -26.22
CA THR A 180 1.87 4.71 -24.82
C THR A 180 2.81 5.38 -23.81
N VAL A 181 4.12 5.40 -24.07
CA VAL A 181 5.10 6.04 -23.18
C VAL A 181 4.91 7.56 -23.14
N ALA A 182 4.70 8.21 -24.30
CA ALA A 182 4.46 9.66 -24.35
C ALA A 182 3.18 10.03 -23.58
N GLN A 183 2.10 9.25 -23.76
CA GLN A 183 0.85 9.42 -23.02
C GLN A 183 1.03 9.21 -21.51
N THR A 184 1.93 8.30 -21.11
CA THR A 184 2.27 8.09 -19.69
C THR A 184 3.05 9.29 -19.13
N VAL A 185 3.98 9.86 -19.90
CA VAL A 185 4.69 11.10 -19.53
C VAL A 185 3.69 12.27 -19.39
N ASP A 186 2.71 12.37 -20.28
CA ASP A 186 1.68 13.42 -20.21
C ASP A 186 0.80 13.27 -18.95
N ALA A 187 0.39 12.05 -18.62
CA ALA A 187 -0.37 11.76 -17.39
C ALA A 187 0.45 12.12 -16.13
N PHE A 188 1.73 11.73 -16.08
CA PHE A 188 2.62 12.08 -14.98
C PHE A 188 2.81 13.60 -14.86
N ARG A 189 3.06 14.29 -15.99
CA ARG A 189 3.21 15.75 -16.01
C ARG A 189 1.98 16.45 -15.44
N ALA A 190 0.78 16.00 -15.82
CA ALA A 190 -0.46 16.57 -15.34
C ALA A 190 -0.63 16.38 -13.81
N LEU A 191 -0.19 15.26 -13.23
CA LEU A 191 -0.14 15.09 -11.77
C LEU A 191 0.87 16.05 -11.13
N ALA A 192 2.08 16.15 -11.69
CA ALA A 192 3.13 17.03 -11.17
C ALA A 192 2.73 18.51 -11.21
N GLU A 193 2.04 18.95 -12.27
CA GLU A 193 1.50 20.30 -12.41
C GLU A 193 0.33 20.55 -11.45
N ARG A 194 -0.61 19.61 -11.33
CA ARG A 194 -1.79 19.74 -10.46
C ARG A 194 -1.41 19.93 -9.00
N TYR A 195 -0.41 19.20 -8.52
CA TYR A 195 -0.04 19.16 -7.10
C TYR A 195 1.21 19.97 -6.77
N LEU A 196 1.63 20.87 -7.66
CA LEU A 196 2.76 21.78 -7.44
C LEU A 196 2.62 22.62 -6.16
N SER A 197 1.41 23.08 -5.84
CA SER A 197 1.14 23.89 -4.64
C SER A 197 1.07 23.09 -3.34
N GLU A 198 1.09 21.75 -3.41
CA GLU A 198 0.82 20.85 -2.29
C GLU A 198 2.11 20.22 -1.72
N SER A 199 3.27 20.86 -1.91
CA SER A 199 4.59 20.35 -1.46
C SER A 199 4.73 20.20 0.06
N ASP A 200 3.80 20.77 0.84
CA ASP A 200 3.71 20.54 2.27
C ASP A 200 3.13 19.16 2.63
N VAL A 201 2.50 18.45 1.70
CA VAL A 201 1.83 17.16 1.92
C VAL A 201 2.27 16.10 0.92
N VAL A 202 2.28 16.42 -0.37
CA VAL A 202 2.73 15.52 -1.44
C VAL A 202 4.25 15.42 -1.37
N ALA A 203 4.74 14.33 -0.79
CA ALA A 203 6.16 14.09 -0.58
C ALA A 203 6.83 13.49 -1.82
N ALA A 204 6.09 12.68 -2.58
CA ALA A 204 6.58 12.09 -3.81
C ALA A 204 5.46 11.84 -4.83
N ILE A 205 5.86 11.74 -6.09
CA ILE A 205 5.06 11.15 -7.16
C ILE A 205 5.84 9.94 -7.70
N GLU A 206 5.23 8.78 -7.72
CA GLU A 206 5.80 7.59 -8.34
C GLU A 206 5.62 7.64 -9.85
N ALA A 207 6.71 7.39 -10.57
CA ALA A 207 6.76 7.48 -12.02
C ALA A 207 5.75 6.54 -12.65
N LEU A 208 5.80 5.26 -12.28
CA LEU A 208 4.91 4.22 -12.77
C LEU A 208 5.03 2.98 -11.88
N ASN A 209 3.91 2.46 -11.41
CA ASN A 209 3.86 1.23 -10.63
C ASN A 209 4.28 0.01 -11.47
N GLU A 210 5.14 -0.85 -10.91
CA GLU A 210 5.45 -2.20 -11.38
C GLU A 210 5.65 -2.41 -12.91
N PRO A 211 6.50 -1.67 -13.64
CA PRO A 211 6.77 -2.01 -15.05
C PRO A 211 7.45 -3.38 -15.16
N ASN A 212 6.80 -4.37 -15.80
CA ASN A 212 7.23 -5.77 -15.75
C ASN A 212 8.35 -6.08 -16.76
N ILE A 213 9.60 -5.81 -16.39
CA ILE A 213 10.78 -6.13 -17.22
C ILE A 213 10.83 -7.64 -17.54
N PRO A 214 10.73 -8.56 -16.56
CA PRO A 214 10.68 -10.00 -16.86
C PRO A 214 9.53 -10.41 -17.79
N GLY A 215 8.42 -9.68 -17.76
CA GLY A 215 7.23 -9.90 -18.59
C GLY A 215 7.32 -9.33 -20.01
N GLY A 216 8.32 -8.50 -20.32
CA GLY A 216 8.57 -8.00 -21.67
C GLY A 216 8.77 -6.50 -21.80
N VAL A 217 8.71 -5.73 -20.71
CA VAL A 217 9.12 -4.31 -20.73
C VAL A 217 10.63 -4.22 -20.98
N SER A 218 11.04 -3.37 -21.91
CA SER A 218 12.45 -3.07 -22.17
C SER A 218 13.05 -2.25 -21.02
N GLU A 219 14.08 -2.78 -20.36
CA GLU A 219 14.82 -2.06 -19.31
C GLU A 219 15.40 -0.73 -19.83
N ALA A 220 15.97 -0.73 -21.04
CA ALA A 220 16.50 0.49 -21.64
C ALA A 220 15.39 1.53 -21.89
N GLY A 221 14.24 1.08 -22.39
CA GLY A 221 13.07 1.95 -22.57
C GLY A 221 12.53 2.48 -21.25
N LEU A 222 12.59 1.69 -20.17
CA LEU A 222 12.18 2.11 -18.84
C LEU A 222 13.14 3.17 -18.27
N ARG A 223 14.46 2.99 -18.44
CA ARG A 223 15.47 4.00 -18.09
C ARG A 223 15.26 5.31 -18.87
N ASP A 224 14.94 5.23 -20.16
CA ASP A 224 14.64 6.42 -20.97
C ASP A 224 13.36 7.13 -20.53
N TYR A 225 12.34 6.37 -20.11
CA TYR A 225 11.13 6.93 -19.49
C TYR A 225 11.45 7.62 -18.15
N TYR A 226 12.17 6.96 -17.24
CA TYR A 226 12.58 7.55 -15.96
C TYR A 226 13.47 8.78 -16.12
N ASN A 227 14.32 8.83 -17.16
CA ASN A 227 15.06 10.04 -17.49
C ASN A 227 14.11 11.22 -17.75
N GLN A 228 13.08 11.01 -18.56
CA GLN A 228 12.08 12.04 -18.87
C GLN A 228 11.29 12.44 -17.64
N ILE A 229 10.85 11.49 -16.81
CA ILE A 229 10.06 11.78 -15.60
C ILE A 229 10.86 12.61 -14.60
N VAL A 230 12.10 12.23 -14.32
CA VAL A 230 12.96 13.01 -13.41
C VAL A 230 13.21 14.42 -13.95
N ASP A 231 13.39 14.57 -15.26
CA ASP A 231 13.57 15.88 -15.88
C ASP A 231 12.28 16.72 -15.81
N VAL A 232 11.10 16.11 -15.95
CA VAL A 232 9.78 16.76 -15.78
C VAL A 232 9.61 17.29 -14.35
N VAL A 233 9.82 16.45 -13.33
CA VAL A 233 9.67 16.87 -11.93
C VAL A 233 10.64 17.98 -11.58
N ARG A 234 11.92 17.86 -11.94
CA ARG A 234 12.92 18.90 -11.66
C ARG A 234 12.63 20.24 -12.33
N GLN A 235 11.89 20.24 -13.44
CA GLN A 235 11.48 21.48 -14.13
C GLN A 235 10.21 22.10 -13.53
N ILE A 236 9.23 21.26 -13.15
CA ILE A 236 7.88 21.71 -12.80
C ILE A 236 7.69 21.79 -11.30
N ASN A 237 8.11 20.75 -10.58
CA ASN A 237 7.87 20.54 -9.16
C ASN A 237 9.14 20.05 -8.43
N PRO A 238 10.20 20.90 -8.37
CA PRO A 238 11.53 20.48 -7.89
C PRO A 238 11.59 20.12 -6.40
N ASP A 239 10.55 20.45 -5.63
CA ASP A 239 10.47 20.15 -4.19
C ASP A 239 9.87 18.75 -3.92
N THR A 240 9.33 18.08 -4.94
CA THR A 240 8.71 16.76 -4.83
C THR A 240 9.70 15.66 -5.21
N SER A 241 9.83 14.61 -4.39
CA SER A 241 10.65 13.44 -4.74
C SER A 241 9.99 12.58 -5.82
N VAL A 242 10.79 11.78 -6.52
CA VAL A 242 10.30 10.82 -7.50
C VAL A 242 10.54 9.41 -6.99
N PHE A 243 9.48 8.60 -6.93
CA PHE A 243 9.60 7.16 -6.71
C PHE A 243 9.77 6.47 -8.06
N LEU A 244 10.75 5.56 -8.14
CA LEU A 244 11.00 4.71 -9.30
C LEU A 244 10.79 3.26 -8.89
N SER A 245 9.79 2.60 -9.46
CA SER A 245 9.62 1.14 -9.31
C SER A 245 10.85 0.41 -9.87
N ASP A 246 11.30 -0.62 -9.16
CA ASP A 246 12.48 -1.41 -9.51
C ASP A 246 12.32 -2.27 -10.78
N GLY A 247 11.12 -2.32 -11.35
CA GLY A 247 10.80 -3.10 -12.54
C GLY A 247 10.97 -4.62 -12.35
N PHE A 248 10.77 -5.11 -11.13
CA PHE A 248 11.03 -6.48 -10.68
C PHE A 248 12.50 -6.91 -10.78
N LEU A 249 13.42 -5.95 -10.78
CA LEU A 249 14.85 -6.20 -10.63
C LEU A 249 15.28 -5.91 -9.19
N SER A 250 16.46 -6.39 -8.80
CA SER A 250 17.05 -5.95 -7.54
C SER A 250 17.27 -4.43 -7.55
N THR A 251 17.06 -3.75 -6.43
CA THR A 251 17.31 -2.30 -6.30
C THR A 251 18.75 -1.89 -6.68
N GLU A 252 19.73 -2.79 -6.54
CA GLU A 252 21.14 -2.56 -6.95
C GLU A 252 21.33 -2.47 -8.46
N ALA A 253 20.44 -3.05 -9.28
CA ALA A 253 20.47 -2.93 -10.73
C ALA A 253 20.28 -1.46 -11.19
N TRP A 254 19.77 -0.62 -10.31
CA TRP A 254 19.54 0.81 -10.54
C TRP A 254 20.66 1.69 -9.96
N ASN A 255 21.70 1.11 -9.34
CA ASN A 255 22.82 1.89 -8.82
C ASN A 255 23.54 2.65 -9.95
N GLY A 256 23.93 3.90 -9.67
CA GLY A 256 24.53 4.83 -10.63
C GLY A 256 23.54 5.51 -11.59
N PHE A 257 22.27 5.09 -11.63
CA PHE A 257 21.24 5.71 -12.44
C PHE A 257 20.44 6.74 -11.64
N LYS A 258 20.40 8.00 -12.08
CA LYS A 258 19.64 9.12 -11.45
C LYS A 258 19.76 9.11 -9.91
N THR A 259 20.98 9.26 -9.42
CA THR A 259 21.27 9.32 -7.98
C THR A 259 20.87 10.66 -7.37
N GLY A 260 20.58 10.64 -6.07
CA GLY A 260 20.14 11.80 -5.29
C GLY A 260 19.12 11.38 -4.23
N ASP A 261 18.95 12.20 -3.19
CA ASP A 261 17.96 11.95 -2.13
C ASP A 261 16.53 12.26 -2.57
N ASP A 262 16.38 12.96 -3.70
CA ASP A 262 15.11 13.28 -4.39
C ASP A 262 14.60 12.13 -5.28
N VAL A 263 15.39 11.06 -5.45
CA VAL A 263 15.02 9.88 -6.23
C VAL A 263 15.05 8.65 -5.32
N VAL A 264 13.87 8.08 -5.09
CA VAL A 264 13.67 6.94 -4.18
C VAL A 264 13.39 5.70 -5.02
N MET A 265 14.03 4.58 -4.66
CA MET A 265 13.63 3.30 -5.21
C MET A 265 12.39 2.79 -4.48
N ASP A 266 11.36 2.46 -5.23
CA ASP A 266 10.25 1.64 -4.77
C ASP A 266 10.51 0.18 -5.15
N THR A 267 10.37 -0.71 -4.17
CA THR A 267 10.50 -2.17 -4.33
C THR A 267 9.35 -2.85 -3.61
N HIS A 268 8.80 -3.89 -4.22
CA HIS A 268 7.68 -4.63 -3.66
C HIS A 268 8.13 -6.02 -3.21
N HIS A 269 7.71 -6.44 -2.02
CA HIS A 269 8.15 -7.72 -1.46
C HIS A 269 6.97 -8.60 -1.05
N TYR A 270 6.79 -9.65 -1.83
CA TYR A 270 5.74 -10.66 -1.69
C TYR A 270 6.35 -12.06 -1.75
N VAL A 271 5.82 -12.99 -0.94
CA VAL A 271 6.36 -14.36 -0.85
C VAL A 271 5.45 -15.42 -1.49
N MET A 272 4.25 -15.06 -1.91
CA MET A 272 3.23 -16.01 -2.40
C MET A 272 3.17 -16.13 -3.93
N PHE A 273 3.77 -15.21 -4.69
CA PHE A 273 3.71 -15.22 -6.15
C PHE A 273 4.85 -15.99 -6.81
N ASP A 274 5.84 -16.44 -6.03
CA ASP A 274 6.97 -17.27 -6.46
C ASP A 274 6.79 -18.73 -5.99
N ASN A 275 7.08 -19.68 -6.89
CA ASN A 275 6.87 -21.11 -6.65
C ASN A 275 7.79 -21.68 -5.55
N HIS A 276 8.98 -21.12 -5.35
CA HIS A 276 9.85 -21.53 -4.26
C HIS A 276 9.42 -20.86 -2.96
N LEU A 277 9.20 -19.55 -2.95
CA LEU A 277 8.89 -18.82 -1.73
C LEU A 277 7.57 -19.28 -1.09
N ILE A 278 6.52 -19.55 -1.88
CA ILE A 278 5.24 -20.03 -1.34
C ILE A 278 5.34 -21.43 -0.68
N SER A 279 6.38 -22.19 -1.00
CA SER A 279 6.62 -23.52 -0.43
C SER A 279 7.24 -23.48 0.97
N LEU A 280 7.73 -22.32 1.39
CA LEU A 280 8.45 -22.17 2.65
C LEU A 280 7.51 -22.24 3.84
N ASP A 281 8.03 -22.73 4.97
CA ASP A 281 7.35 -22.54 6.25
C ASP A 281 7.58 -21.13 6.79
N ILE A 282 6.97 -20.81 7.93
CA ILE A 282 7.12 -19.50 8.56
C ILE A 282 8.58 -19.13 8.87
N ASN A 283 9.46 -20.10 9.18
CA ASN A 283 10.87 -19.80 9.44
C ASN A 283 11.60 -19.48 8.15
N GLY A 284 11.29 -20.17 7.06
CA GLY A 284 11.79 -19.88 5.73
C GLY A 284 11.37 -18.48 5.25
N HIS A 285 10.09 -18.12 5.42
CA HIS A 285 9.60 -16.78 5.07
C HIS A 285 10.27 -15.66 5.88
N VAL A 286 10.42 -15.84 7.20
CA VAL A 286 11.14 -14.90 8.07
C VAL A 286 12.59 -14.75 7.59
N LYS A 287 13.28 -15.87 7.34
CA LYS A 287 14.67 -15.84 6.85
C LYS A 287 14.78 -15.12 5.51
N SER A 288 13.92 -15.45 4.54
CA SER A 288 13.91 -14.83 3.21
C SER A 288 13.73 -13.31 3.30
N THR A 289 12.83 -12.86 4.17
CA THR A 289 12.57 -11.43 4.43
C THR A 289 13.78 -10.74 5.04
N CYS A 290 14.42 -11.36 6.03
CA CYS A 290 15.62 -10.80 6.64
C CYS A 290 16.78 -10.70 5.65
N ASP A 291 16.90 -11.66 4.73
CA ASP A 291 17.91 -11.61 3.67
C ASP A 291 17.60 -10.53 2.62
N PHE A 292 16.33 -10.35 2.25
CA PHE A 292 15.87 -9.23 1.42
C PHE A 292 16.20 -7.87 2.07
N GLY A 293 15.95 -7.73 3.38
CA GLY A 293 16.33 -6.53 4.14
C GLY A 293 17.84 -6.21 4.13
N LYS A 294 18.70 -7.23 3.97
CA LYS A 294 20.15 -7.03 3.76
C LYS A 294 20.44 -6.59 2.33
N GLN A 295 19.73 -7.14 1.35
CA GLN A 295 19.91 -6.82 -0.07
C GLN A 295 19.60 -5.35 -0.38
N ILE A 296 18.45 -4.83 0.09
CA ILE A 296 18.04 -3.44 -0.21
C ILE A 296 19.00 -2.39 0.38
N LYS A 297 19.82 -2.75 1.37
CA LYS A 297 20.87 -1.87 1.91
C LYS A 297 21.97 -1.57 0.90
N GLY A 298 22.17 -2.44 -0.10
CA GLY A 298 23.14 -2.25 -1.16
C GLY A 298 22.76 -1.19 -2.20
N SER A 299 21.51 -0.69 -2.17
CA SER A 299 21.10 0.42 -3.05
C SER A 299 21.80 1.73 -2.66
N ASP A 300 22.30 2.45 -3.67
CA ASP A 300 22.92 3.77 -3.54
C ASP A 300 21.93 4.93 -3.39
N LYS A 301 20.63 4.62 -3.33
CA LYS A 301 19.52 5.55 -3.10
C LYS A 301 18.76 5.20 -1.82
N PRO A 302 17.88 6.10 -1.34
CA PRO A 302 16.80 5.72 -0.47
C PRO A 302 15.97 4.58 -1.08
N VAL A 303 15.55 3.62 -0.25
CA VAL A 303 14.66 2.52 -0.66
C VAL A 303 13.49 2.43 0.32
N VAL A 304 12.29 2.55 -0.21
CA VAL A 304 11.05 2.27 0.51
C VAL A 304 10.49 0.97 -0.05
N VAL A 305 10.07 0.07 0.83
CA VAL A 305 9.28 -1.09 0.41
C VAL A 305 7.83 -0.63 0.23
N GLY A 306 7.48 -0.18 -0.97
CA GLY A 306 6.21 0.48 -1.28
C GLY A 306 5.00 -0.44 -1.20
N GLU A 307 5.23 -1.75 -1.30
CA GLU A 307 4.20 -2.75 -1.10
C GLU A 307 4.72 -4.04 -0.46
N TRP A 308 3.93 -4.54 0.49
CA TRP A 308 4.12 -5.79 1.22
C TRP A 308 2.86 -6.10 2.04
N THR A 309 2.72 -7.32 2.57
CA THR A 309 1.51 -7.77 3.26
C THR A 309 1.81 -8.70 4.43
N GLY A 310 0.80 -9.00 5.26
CA GLY A 310 0.88 -10.04 6.29
C GLY A 310 0.56 -11.45 5.76
N ALA A 311 0.00 -11.55 4.56
CA ALA A 311 -0.30 -12.84 3.93
C ALA A 311 0.98 -13.59 3.51
N VAL A 312 0.96 -14.91 3.66
CA VAL A 312 2.06 -15.82 3.24
C VAL A 312 1.61 -16.85 2.19
N THR A 313 0.38 -16.72 1.70
CA THR A 313 -0.25 -17.60 0.71
C THR A 313 -0.98 -16.77 -0.33
N ASP A 314 -1.22 -17.30 -1.52
CA ASP A 314 -2.03 -16.64 -2.54
C ASP A 314 -3.52 -17.05 -2.49
N CYS A 315 -4.01 -17.37 -1.29
CA CYS A 315 -5.34 -17.91 -1.07
C CYS A 315 -6.48 -16.89 -1.17
N THR A 316 -6.18 -15.61 -0.98
CA THR A 316 -7.18 -14.54 -1.04
C THR A 316 -7.95 -14.62 -2.35
N LYS A 317 -9.27 -14.57 -2.24
CA LYS A 317 -10.17 -14.67 -3.38
C LYS A 317 -9.81 -13.65 -4.46
N HIS A 318 -9.65 -14.13 -5.69
CA HIS A 318 -9.29 -13.33 -6.87
C HIS A 318 -7.91 -12.65 -6.83
N LEU A 319 -7.02 -13.00 -5.89
CA LEU A 319 -5.71 -12.35 -5.76
C LEU A 319 -4.80 -12.56 -6.99
N ASN A 320 -4.86 -13.74 -7.62
CA ASN A 320 -4.17 -14.00 -8.89
C ASN A 320 -4.95 -13.45 -10.12
N GLY A 321 -5.99 -12.66 -9.87
CA GLY A 321 -7.00 -12.20 -10.80
C GLY A 321 -8.32 -12.96 -10.69
N LYS A 322 -9.41 -12.32 -11.11
CA LYS A 322 -10.75 -12.92 -11.11
C LYS A 322 -10.75 -14.27 -11.86
N ASP A 323 -11.32 -15.28 -11.21
CA ASP A 323 -11.40 -16.67 -11.67
C ASP A 323 -10.06 -17.35 -12.00
N VAL A 324 -8.94 -16.83 -11.50
CA VAL A 324 -7.63 -17.49 -11.58
C VAL A 324 -7.41 -18.36 -10.33
N PRO A 325 -7.01 -19.64 -10.49
CA PRO A 325 -6.79 -20.53 -9.35
C PRO A 325 -5.60 -20.14 -8.46
N THR A 326 -5.43 -20.86 -7.35
CA THR A 326 -4.37 -20.59 -6.35
C THR A 326 -3.19 -21.54 -6.50
N ARG A 327 -1.97 -21.03 -6.29
CA ARG A 327 -0.74 -21.84 -6.19
C ARG A 327 -0.76 -22.68 -4.93
N TYR A 328 -1.23 -22.13 -3.81
CA TYR A 328 -1.19 -22.81 -2.51
C TYR A 328 -1.99 -24.12 -2.50
N GLN A 329 -3.10 -24.21 -3.26
CA GLN A 329 -3.90 -25.42 -3.40
C GLN A 329 -3.42 -26.37 -4.51
N GLY A 330 -2.34 -26.01 -5.23
CA GLY A 330 -1.79 -26.80 -6.33
C GLY A 330 -2.62 -26.73 -7.62
N GLU A 331 -3.40 -25.65 -7.80
CA GLU A 331 -4.32 -25.48 -8.93
C GLU A 331 -3.77 -24.51 -9.99
N TYR A 332 -2.65 -23.86 -9.70
CA TYR A 332 -2.02 -22.86 -10.56
C TYR A 332 -0.48 -23.02 -10.61
N ALA A 333 0.11 -22.55 -11.72
CA ALA A 333 1.56 -22.48 -11.95
C ALA A 333 2.36 -23.80 -11.75
N ASN A 334 1.71 -24.96 -11.92
CA ASN A 334 2.30 -26.30 -11.76
C ASN A 334 2.89 -26.57 -10.36
N ASN A 335 2.34 -25.97 -9.32
CA ASN A 335 2.80 -26.18 -7.95
C ASN A 335 2.16 -27.42 -7.30
N PRO A 336 2.86 -28.10 -6.37
CA PRO A 336 2.23 -29.07 -5.49
C PRO A 336 1.24 -28.35 -4.56
N LYS A 337 0.27 -29.10 -4.04
CA LYS A 337 -0.62 -28.61 -3.00
C LYS A 337 0.14 -28.49 -1.66
N TYR A 338 0.18 -27.29 -1.09
CA TYR A 338 0.81 -27.02 0.22
C TYR A 338 -0.21 -27.03 1.36
N GLY A 339 -1.46 -26.68 1.08
CA GLY A 339 -2.54 -26.71 2.06
C GLY A 339 -3.90 -26.36 1.45
N ASP A 340 -4.90 -26.20 2.32
CA ASP A 340 -6.22 -25.69 1.97
C ASP A 340 -6.32 -24.21 2.33
N CYS A 341 -7.02 -23.42 1.49
CA CYS A 341 -7.13 -21.99 1.74
C CYS A 341 -8.01 -21.66 2.94
N GLY A 342 -9.15 -22.35 3.11
CA GLY A 342 -10.07 -22.14 4.24
C GLY A 342 -10.37 -20.66 4.46
N ASP A 343 -10.28 -20.22 5.71
CA ASP A 343 -10.56 -18.86 6.14
C ASP A 343 -9.54 -17.82 5.63
N ARG A 344 -8.42 -18.23 5.01
CA ARG A 344 -7.51 -17.28 4.33
C ARG A 344 -8.10 -16.72 3.03
N SER A 345 -9.12 -17.38 2.48
CA SER A 345 -9.67 -17.01 1.18
C SER A 345 -10.49 -15.73 1.24
N GLN A 346 -11.31 -15.56 2.28
CA GLN A 346 -12.14 -14.38 2.48
C GLN A 346 -12.56 -14.31 3.95
N GLY A 347 -12.69 -13.09 4.50
CA GLY A 347 -13.16 -12.86 5.87
C GLY A 347 -12.21 -11.98 6.69
N SER A 348 -12.14 -12.23 8.00
CA SER A 348 -11.27 -11.52 8.94
C SER A 348 -10.11 -12.40 9.38
N VAL A 349 -8.98 -11.78 9.75
CA VAL A 349 -7.88 -12.41 10.46
C VAL A 349 -8.31 -13.02 11.81
N ALA A 350 -9.44 -12.57 12.37
CA ALA A 350 -10.07 -13.16 13.55
C ALA A 350 -10.57 -14.59 13.32
N ASP A 351 -10.87 -14.95 12.06
CA ASP A 351 -11.38 -16.28 11.70
C ASP A 351 -10.24 -17.30 11.53
N LEU A 352 -9.01 -16.83 11.32
CA LEU A 352 -7.84 -17.69 11.23
C LEU A 352 -7.55 -18.43 12.55
N SER A 353 -6.89 -19.57 12.49
CA SER A 353 -6.41 -20.28 13.67
C SER A 353 -5.36 -19.48 14.46
N ASP A 354 -5.17 -19.81 15.74
CA ASP A 354 -4.14 -19.19 16.58
C ASP A 354 -2.73 -19.30 15.97
N GLN A 355 -2.43 -20.44 15.33
CA GLN A 355 -1.14 -20.66 14.70
C GLN A 355 -0.96 -19.78 13.46
N GLU A 356 -2.00 -19.59 12.66
CA GLU A 356 -1.99 -18.71 11.49
C GLU A 356 -1.81 -17.25 11.90
N ARG A 357 -2.58 -16.76 12.87
CA ARG A 357 -2.40 -15.41 13.44
C ARG A 357 -1.00 -15.22 14.02
N THR A 358 -0.47 -16.22 14.71
CA THR A 358 0.89 -16.20 15.25
C THR A 358 1.93 -16.11 14.14
N ASN A 359 1.76 -16.89 13.07
CA ASN A 359 2.66 -16.86 11.92
C ASN A 359 2.60 -15.52 11.17
N THR A 360 1.39 -14.99 10.92
CA THR A 360 1.20 -13.67 10.33
C THR A 360 1.88 -12.58 11.18
N ARG A 361 1.71 -12.63 12.51
CA ARG A 361 2.39 -11.69 13.42
C ARG A 361 3.92 -11.78 13.33
N ARG A 362 4.46 -13.00 13.34
CA ARG A 362 5.92 -13.24 13.19
C ARG A 362 6.45 -12.68 11.88
N PHE A 363 5.74 -12.95 10.80
CA PHE A 363 6.11 -12.50 9.47
C PHE A 363 6.07 -10.97 9.36
N ILE A 364 5.00 -10.33 9.83
CA ILE A 364 4.89 -8.86 9.88
C ILE A 364 6.05 -8.25 10.66
N GLU A 365 6.38 -8.76 11.86
CA GLU A 365 7.48 -8.20 12.65
C GLU A 365 8.85 -8.34 11.97
N ALA A 366 9.12 -9.47 11.31
CA ALA A 366 10.35 -9.66 10.56
C ALA A 366 10.45 -8.69 9.37
N GLN A 367 9.34 -8.45 8.68
CA GLN A 367 9.24 -7.49 7.59
C GLN A 367 9.49 -6.06 8.09
N LEU A 368 8.85 -5.64 9.18
CA LEU A 368 9.10 -4.33 9.78
C LEU A 368 10.57 -4.14 10.16
N ASP A 369 11.20 -5.13 10.80
CA ASP A 369 12.61 -5.05 11.17
C ASP A 369 13.54 -5.00 9.95
N ALA A 370 13.21 -5.74 8.89
CA ALA A 370 13.96 -5.75 7.64
C ALA A 370 13.87 -4.40 6.91
N TYR A 371 12.66 -3.85 6.74
CA TYR A 371 12.40 -2.68 5.92
C TYR A 371 12.78 -1.37 6.62
N GLU A 372 12.60 -1.28 7.94
CA GLU A 372 13.13 -0.17 8.75
C GLU A 372 14.66 -0.18 8.86
N GLY A 373 15.31 -1.25 8.39
CA GLY A 373 16.76 -1.28 8.16
C GLY A 373 17.25 -0.36 7.03
N LYS A 374 16.33 0.20 6.22
CA LYS A 374 16.59 1.19 5.16
C LYS A 374 15.65 2.40 5.35
N ASN A 375 14.79 2.77 4.40
CA ASN A 375 13.94 3.97 4.52
C ASN A 375 12.48 3.65 4.90
N GLY A 376 12.14 2.39 5.17
CA GLY A 376 10.83 2.01 5.70
C GLY A 376 9.90 1.39 4.67
N TRP A 377 8.60 1.54 4.87
CA TRP A 377 7.60 0.65 4.29
C TRP A 377 6.21 1.28 4.14
N LEU A 378 5.45 0.76 3.17
CA LEU A 378 4.05 1.08 2.90
C LEU A 378 3.28 -0.23 2.76
N PHE A 379 2.44 -0.56 3.75
CA PHE A 379 1.70 -1.83 3.76
C PHE A 379 0.61 -1.84 2.68
N TRP A 380 0.45 -2.96 1.98
CA TRP A 380 -0.63 -3.18 1.03
C TRP A 380 -1.70 -4.09 1.66
N THR A 381 -2.88 -3.58 2.04
CA THR A 381 -3.46 -2.23 1.87
C THR A 381 -4.20 -1.78 3.14
N TRP A 382 -4.75 -0.56 3.18
CA TRP A 382 -5.45 -0.04 4.36
C TRP A 382 -6.66 -0.90 4.73
N LYS A 383 -7.47 -1.26 3.74
CA LYS A 383 -8.64 -2.12 3.93
C LYS A 383 -9.11 -2.80 2.66
N THR A 384 -9.91 -3.83 2.85
CA THR A 384 -10.49 -4.69 1.82
C THR A 384 -11.93 -5.07 2.23
N GLU A 385 -12.68 -5.74 1.36
CA GLU A 385 -13.98 -6.34 1.73
C GLU A 385 -13.84 -7.73 2.41
N GLY A 386 -12.63 -8.11 2.81
CA GLY A 386 -12.36 -9.33 3.57
C GLY A 386 -11.23 -10.16 2.97
N ALA A 387 -10.00 -9.65 3.00
CA ALA A 387 -8.80 -10.37 2.59
C ALA A 387 -7.84 -10.53 3.78
N PRO A 388 -7.94 -11.65 4.54
CA PRO A 388 -7.10 -11.86 5.72
C PRO A 388 -5.61 -11.79 5.39
N GLY A 389 -4.89 -10.95 6.13
CA GLY A 389 -3.47 -10.69 5.92
C GLY A 389 -3.16 -9.49 5.02
N TRP A 390 -4.11 -9.02 4.20
CA TRP A 390 -3.98 -7.85 3.33
C TRP A 390 -4.71 -6.61 3.85
N ASP A 391 -5.53 -6.78 4.89
CA ASP A 391 -6.33 -5.71 5.49
C ASP A 391 -5.67 -5.16 6.76
N MET A 392 -5.04 -3.99 6.66
CA MET A 392 -4.35 -3.36 7.78
C MET A 392 -5.30 -3.02 8.94
N GLN A 393 -6.51 -2.53 8.66
CA GLN A 393 -7.50 -2.21 9.70
C GLN A 393 -7.86 -3.45 10.52
N ASP A 394 -8.16 -4.56 9.84
CA ASP A 394 -8.52 -5.81 10.48
C ASP A 394 -7.34 -6.43 11.26
N LEU A 395 -6.11 -6.36 10.71
CA LEU A 395 -4.90 -6.80 11.40
C LEU A 395 -4.63 -6.00 12.69
N LEU A 396 -4.82 -4.68 12.65
CA LEU A 396 -4.68 -3.80 13.83
C LEU A 396 -5.78 -4.09 14.87
N ALA A 397 -7.03 -4.19 14.44
CA ALA A 397 -8.18 -4.43 15.32
C ALA A 397 -8.04 -5.73 16.12
N ASN A 398 -7.41 -6.74 15.52
CA ASN A 398 -7.22 -8.06 16.12
C ASN A 398 -5.83 -8.26 16.77
N GLY A 399 -5.02 -7.20 16.89
CA GLY A 399 -3.71 -7.25 17.54
C GLY A 399 -2.68 -8.15 16.83
N VAL A 400 -2.90 -8.40 15.53
CA VAL A 400 -1.98 -9.14 14.65
C VAL A 400 -0.96 -8.19 14.03
N PHE A 401 -1.33 -6.96 13.68
CA PHE A 401 -0.33 -5.93 13.38
C PHE A 401 0.18 -5.28 14.69
N PRO A 402 1.48 -4.93 14.81
CA PRO A 402 1.99 -4.17 15.95
C PRO A 402 1.27 -2.86 16.22
N SER A 403 0.84 -2.63 17.46
CA SER A 403 0.29 -1.35 17.92
C SER A 403 0.74 -1.10 19.38
N PRO A 404 1.62 -0.11 19.64
CA PRO A 404 2.27 0.79 18.67
C PRO A 404 3.11 0.03 17.62
N LEU A 405 3.38 0.64 16.46
CA LEU A 405 4.07 -0.01 15.32
C LEU A 405 5.47 -0.59 15.67
N THR A 406 6.08 -0.11 16.75
CA THR A 406 7.37 -0.58 17.28
C THR A 406 7.25 -1.78 18.23
N ASP A 407 6.04 -2.22 18.56
CA ASP A 407 5.82 -3.40 19.41
C ASP A 407 6.35 -4.67 18.73
N ARG A 408 6.94 -5.55 19.53
CA ARG A 408 7.50 -6.84 19.09
C ARG A 408 7.19 -7.93 20.10
N LYS A 409 6.37 -8.90 19.69
CA LYS A 409 6.13 -10.17 20.37
C LYS A 409 7.23 -11.20 20.04
N PHE A 410 7.89 -11.02 18.89
CA PHE A 410 8.97 -11.85 18.35
C PHE A 410 10.17 -10.96 17.98
N PRO A 411 10.88 -10.38 18.96
CA PRO A 411 12.00 -9.48 18.70
C PRO A 411 13.21 -10.22 18.12
N ASN A 412 14.05 -9.48 17.38
CA ASN A 412 15.36 -9.93 16.88
C ASN A 412 15.30 -11.14 15.91
N GLN A 413 14.25 -11.24 15.09
CA GLN A 413 14.13 -12.32 14.10
C GLN A 413 15.18 -12.25 12.97
N CYS A 414 15.72 -11.05 12.69
CA CYS A 414 16.73 -10.80 11.65
C CYS A 414 18.15 -10.60 12.17
N ALA A 415 18.39 -10.82 13.47
CA ALA A 415 19.68 -10.57 14.13
C ALA A 415 20.75 -11.62 13.80
#